data_AF-A0A5S3TIL9-F1
#
_entry.id   AF-A0A5S3TIL9-F1
#
_cell.length_a   1.000
_cell.length_b   1.000
_cell.length_c   1.000
_cell.angle_alpha   90.00
_cell.angle_beta   90.00
_cell.angle_gamma   90.00
#
_symmetry.space_group_name_H-M   'P 1'
#
loop_
_entity.id
_entity.type
_entity.pdbx_description
1 polymer ?
#
loop_
_entity_poly.entity_id
_entity_poly.type
_entity_poly.pdbx_seq_one_letter_code
_entity_poly.pdbx_strand_id
1 'polypeptide(L)'
;MASLNQHRVYIPSSARANQYVLVEFKPTDEFFAQFTNVSCAYKRLARELFALCDEYELHNVHLIANDKLPVVRYHDEAYSLETAKQILFFYNPQYHEAHNVFADGEVRCKKIRLLFLATGEDIRAHAASFHHNVQRVINSLQEKLLSGQPPLKIRDHQHLTYDLFAKAKGHKESYGYKLRSLYPRYQSRQCHLPNEHSEMTYAGFSIPVTRAIKTQFQHMLNEENYTQFYQYIFDAFKRACEKRGLTLGAFIANGTRPIVRNSNIDNAQSNSELQKLTFDCSTEQVQLQQYWDANQLVDALHFVIAAADKDKHDIGYGKFMNQVQSAINEVTDELAFNPTRQDLRVRFYQHINYQY
;
A
#
# COMPACT_ATOMS: atom_id res chain seq x y z
N MET A 1 37.81 -5.37 6.32
CA MET A 1 36.69 -4.57 5.79
C MET A 1 35.44 -5.43 5.85
N ALA A 2 34.48 -5.06 6.69
CA ALA A 2 33.31 -5.88 6.97
C ALA A 2 32.48 -6.10 5.69
N SER A 3 32.23 -7.36 5.35
CA SER A 3 31.11 -7.77 4.50
C SER A 3 29.84 -7.14 5.09
N LEU A 4 29.43 -5.99 4.54
CA LEU A 4 28.11 -5.42 4.78
C LEU A 4 27.14 -6.46 4.25
N ASN A 5 26.55 -7.19 5.20
CA ASN A 5 25.71 -8.36 5.00
C ASN A 5 24.62 -8.03 3.96
N GLN A 6 24.80 -8.44 2.70
CA GLN A 6 24.01 -8.00 1.52
C GLN A 6 22.49 -8.21 1.67
N HIS A 7 22.09 -9.00 2.66
CA HIS A 7 20.71 -9.35 2.99
C HIS A 7 20.05 -8.47 4.06
N ARG A 8 20.74 -7.45 4.58
CA ARG A 8 20.14 -6.45 5.47
C ARG A 8 20.11 -5.09 4.77
N VAL A 9 18.98 -4.41 4.90
CA VAL A 9 18.85 -2.99 4.56
C VAL A 9 18.79 -2.19 5.85
N TYR A 10 19.55 -1.11 5.93
CA TYR A 10 19.54 -0.21 7.07
C TYR A 10 18.46 0.84 6.86
N ILE A 11 17.50 0.87 7.79
CA ILE A 11 16.36 1.78 7.75
C ILE A 11 16.41 2.63 9.03
N PRO A 12 16.15 3.94 8.97
CA PRO A 12 16.16 4.82 10.14
C PRO A 12 15.25 4.31 11.27
N SER A 13 15.64 4.56 12.53
CA SER A 13 14.78 4.22 13.69
C SER A 13 13.45 5.00 13.70
N SER A 14 13.38 6.13 13.00
CA SER A 14 12.16 6.91 12.79
C SER A 14 11.17 6.30 11.80
N ALA A 15 11.46 5.10 11.26
CA ALA A 15 10.57 4.43 10.34
C ALA A 15 9.24 4.03 10.99
N ARG A 16 8.15 4.29 10.28
CA ARG A 16 6.79 4.06 10.75
C ARG A 16 6.24 2.80 10.11
N ALA A 17 5.95 1.79 10.93
CA ALA A 17 5.26 0.59 10.51
C ALA A 17 3.74 0.83 10.55
N ASN A 18 3.02 0.26 9.59
CA ASN A 18 1.57 0.33 9.53
C ASN A 18 1.05 -0.95 8.88
N GLN A 19 -0.07 -1.45 9.38
CA GLN A 19 -0.77 -2.60 8.84
C GLN A 19 -2.26 -2.32 8.83
N TYR A 20 -2.94 -2.81 7.80
CA TYR A 20 -4.38 -2.91 7.79
C TYR A 20 -4.82 -4.15 7.03
N VAL A 21 -5.93 -4.74 7.46
CA VAL A 21 -6.58 -5.84 6.76
C VAL A 21 -7.89 -5.34 6.19
N LEU A 22 -8.10 -5.60 4.91
CA LEU A 22 -9.32 -5.29 4.19
C LEU A 22 -10.03 -6.59 3.85
N VAL A 23 -11.23 -6.76 4.38
CA VAL A 23 -12.11 -7.89 4.05
C VAL A 23 -13.24 -7.37 3.17
N GLU A 24 -13.50 -8.03 2.05
CA GLU A 24 -14.52 -7.58 1.11
C GLU A 24 -15.38 -8.71 0.55
N PHE A 25 -16.66 -8.43 0.34
CA PHE A 25 -17.60 -9.35 -0.31
C PHE A 25 -18.64 -8.57 -1.11
N LYS A 26 -19.28 -9.25 -2.06
CA LYS A 26 -20.41 -8.71 -2.81
C LYS A 26 -21.70 -9.19 -2.13
N PRO A 27 -22.48 -8.31 -1.49
CA PRO A 27 -23.72 -8.72 -0.85
C PRO A 27 -24.70 -9.22 -1.90
N THR A 28 -25.39 -10.34 -1.62
CA THR A 28 -26.45 -10.87 -2.50
C THR A 28 -27.79 -10.20 -2.22
N ASP A 29 -28.77 -10.39 -3.10
CA ASP A 29 -30.12 -9.90 -2.84
C ASP A 29 -30.76 -10.58 -1.62
N GLU A 30 -30.44 -11.85 -1.38
CA GLU A 30 -30.89 -12.61 -0.21
C GLU A 30 -30.35 -12.02 1.10
N PHE A 31 -29.14 -11.44 1.10
CA PHE A 31 -28.62 -10.72 2.26
C PHE A 31 -29.53 -9.55 2.62
N PHE A 32 -29.86 -8.70 1.64
CA PHE A 32 -30.72 -7.54 1.90
C PHE A 32 -32.16 -7.93 2.24
N ALA A 33 -32.66 -9.04 1.68
CA ALA A 33 -34.01 -9.53 1.93
C ALA A 33 -34.26 -9.94 3.39
N GLN A 34 -33.21 -10.19 4.18
CA GLN A 34 -33.31 -10.47 5.62
C GLN A 34 -33.64 -9.23 6.47
N PHE A 35 -33.56 -8.04 5.88
CA PHE A 35 -33.72 -6.77 6.59
C PHE A 35 -34.88 -5.96 6.00
N THR A 36 -35.48 -5.10 6.83
CA THR A 36 -36.58 -4.24 6.42
C THR A 36 -36.19 -3.26 5.31
N ASN A 37 -34.96 -2.74 5.36
CA ASN A 37 -34.39 -1.84 4.37
C ASN A 37 -32.86 -1.92 4.38
N VAL A 38 -32.21 -1.20 3.46
CA VAL A 38 -30.76 -1.27 3.24
C VAL A 38 -30.01 -0.63 4.41
N SER A 39 -30.51 0.48 4.95
CA SER A 39 -29.90 1.12 6.13
C SER A 39 -29.91 0.19 7.35
N CYS A 40 -31.00 -0.56 7.57
CA CYS A 40 -31.11 -1.55 8.63
C CYS A 40 -30.08 -2.68 8.44
N ALA A 41 -29.85 -3.15 7.21
CA ALA A 41 -28.84 -4.16 6.92
C ALA A 41 -27.45 -3.68 7.34
N TYR A 42 -27.06 -2.46 6.94
CA TYR A 42 -25.75 -1.88 7.27
C TYR A 42 -25.59 -1.61 8.76
N LYS A 43 -26.61 -1.09 9.44
CA LYS A 43 -26.59 -0.87 10.90
C LYS A 43 -26.47 -2.18 11.67
N ARG A 44 -27.20 -3.22 11.26
CA ARG A 44 -27.16 -4.53 11.91
C ARG A 44 -25.81 -5.21 11.68
N LEU A 45 -25.27 -5.15 10.46
CA LEU A 45 -23.92 -5.62 10.16
C LEU A 45 -22.86 -4.89 10.99
N ALA A 46 -22.92 -3.55 11.07
CA ALA A 46 -21.98 -2.74 11.85
C ALA A 46 -22.02 -3.13 13.34
N ARG A 47 -23.22 -3.27 13.92
CA ARG A 47 -23.38 -3.63 15.33
C ARG A 47 -22.75 -4.99 15.64
N GLU A 48 -23.03 -6.01 14.81
CA GLU A 48 -22.45 -7.34 15.02
C GLU A 48 -20.93 -7.33 14.80
N LEU A 49 -20.46 -6.64 13.77
CA LEU A 49 -19.03 -6.49 13.49
C LEU A 49 -18.31 -5.88 14.69
N PHE A 50 -18.75 -4.71 15.17
CA PHE A 50 -18.05 -3.99 16.23
C PHE A 50 -18.10 -4.74 17.56
N ALA A 51 -19.22 -5.40 17.88
CA ALA A 51 -19.30 -6.24 19.07
C ALA A 51 -18.30 -7.43 19.02
N LEU A 52 -18.14 -8.07 17.86
CA LEU A 52 -17.12 -9.11 17.67
C LEU A 52 -15.70 -8.53 17.72
N CYS A 53 -15.49 -7.34 17.18
CA CYS A 53 -14.19 -6.66 17.22
C CYS A 53 -13.76 -6.34 18.65
N ASP A 54 -14.69 -5.89 19.50
CA ASP A 54 -14.42 -5.65 20.92
C ASP A 54 -14.02 -6.95 21.64
N GLU A 55 -14.66 -8.09 21.32
CA GLU A 55 -14.32 -9.41 21.89
C GLU A 55 -12.89 -9.87 21.53
N TYR A 56 -12.40 -9.49 20.35
CA TYR A 56 -11.08 -9.89 19.84
C TYR A 56 -10.04 -8.76 19.86
N GLU A 57 -10.30 -7.68 20.62
CA GLU A 57 -9.39 -6.55 20.83
C GLU A 57 -8.95 -5.87 19.52
N LEU A 58 -9.90 -5.68 18.58
CA LEU A 58 -9.70 -4.93 17.34
C LEU A 58 -10.34 -3.54 17.47
N HIS A 59 -9.55 -2.55 17.87
CA HIS A 59 -10.06 -1.24 18.31
C HIS A 59 -10.28 -0.20 17.20
N ASN A 60 -9.81 -0.46 15.97
CA ASN A 60 -9.94 0.49 14.88
C ASN A 60 -10.50 -0.20 13.63
N VAL A 61 -11.81 -0.08 13.45
CA VAL A 61 -12.58 -0.83 12.45
C VAL A 61 -13.58 0.08 11.74
N HIS A 62 -13.65 -0.05 10.42
CA HIS A 62 -14.56 0.73 9.60
C HIS A 62 -15.36 -0.16 8.67
N LEU A 63 -16.69 -0.01 8.69
CA LEU A 63 -17.60 -0.59 7.70
C LEU A 63 -17.75 0.41 6.53
N ILE A 64 -17.45 -0.02 5.32
CA ILE A 64 -17.56 0.81 4.11
C ILE A 64 -18.55 0.13 3.15
N ALA A 65 -19.71 0.76 2.97
CA ALA A 65 -20.84 0.32 2.16
C ALA A 65 -21.30 1.43 1.20
N ASN A 66 -20.35 2.17 0.62
CA ASN A 66 -20.59 3.20 -0.41
C ASN A 66 -19.72 3.00 -1.67
N ASP A 67 -19.25 1.77 -1.90
CA ASP A 67 -18.39 1.36 -3.01
C ASP A 67 -17.00 2.01 -3.13
N LYS A 68 -16.69 3.04 -2.33
CA LYS A 68 -15.40 3.72 -2.32
C LYS A 68 -14.26 2.82 -1.83
N LEU A 69 -13.06 3.08 -2.34
CA LEU A 69 -11.85 2.35 -1.97
C LEU A 69 -11.17 2.98 -0.75
N PRO A 70 -10.95 2.24 0.35
CA PRO A 70 -10.13 2.73 1.45
C PRO A 70 -8.65 2.85 1.05
N VAL A 71 -8.04 3.98 1.40
CA VAL A 71 -6.59 4.19 1.32
C VAL A 71 -6.10 4.71 2.66
N VAL A 72 -5.20 3.94 3.27
CA VAL A 72 -4.73 4.17 4.63
C VAL A 72 -3.38 4.89 4.61
N ARG A 73 -3.24 5.90 5.47
CA ARG A 73 -2.02 6.69 5.64
C ARG A 73 -1.75 6.95 7.11
N TYR A 74 -0.47 6.92 7.46
CA TYR A 74 -0.04 7.43 8.74
C TYR A 74 -0.30 8.95 8.83
N HIS A 75 -0.83 9.38 9.97
CA HIS A 75 -0.93 10.78 10.36
C HIS A 75 -1.02 10.91 11.88
N ASP A 76 -0.55 12.02 12.44
CA ASP A 76 -0.56 12.25 13.90
C ASP A 76 -1.98 12.57 14.42
N GLU A 77 -2.83 13.12 13.56
CA GLU A 77 -4.26 13.36 13.80
C GLU A 77 -5.15 12.33 13.08
N ALA A 78 -6.26 11.94 13.70
CA ALA A 78 -7.23 11.00 13.14
C ALA A 78 -8.32 11.74 12.35
N TYR A 79 -8.44 11.44 11.06
CA TYR A 79 -9.58 11.89 10.25
C TYR A 79 -9.70 11.09 8.96
N SER A 80 -10.86 11.22 8.31
CA SER A 80 -11.12 10.63 6.99
C SER A 80 -11.53 11.69 5.98
N LEU A 81 -11.00 11.60 4.76
CA LEU A 81 -11.42 12.45 3.63
C LEU A 81 -12.02 11.58 2.52
N GLU A 82 -13.21 11.92 2.06
CA GLU A 82 -13.89 11.21 0.98
C GLU A 82 -13.72 11.93 -0.35
N THR A 83 -13.38 11.18 -1.39
CA THR A 83 -13.44 11.62 -2.79
C THR A 83 -14.58 10.89 -3.50
N ALA A 84 -14.68 11.04 -4.82
CA ALA A 84 -15.67 10.32 -5.61
C ALA A 84 -15.38 8.81 -5.65
N LYS A 85 -14.11 8.39 -5.58
CA LYS A 85 -13.71 6.98 -5.67
C LYS A 85 -13.09 6.40 -4.41
N GLN A 86 -12.70 7.21 -3.44
CA GLN A 86 -11.88 6.78 -2.30
C GLN A 86 -12.33 7.35 -0.97
N ILE A 87 -11.89 6.68 0.10
CA ILE A 87 -11.87 7.22 1.46
C ILE A 87 -10.43 7.15 1.94
N LEU A 88 -9.83 8.31 2.19
CA LEU A 88 -8.48 8.44 2.73
C LEU A 88 -8.56 8.40 4.25
N PHE A 89 -8.03 7.36 4.87
CA PHE A 89 -7.95 7.20 6.32
C PHE A 89 -6.59 7.67 6.81
N PHE A 90 -6.58 8.68 7.67
CA PHE A 90 -5.40 9.20 8.32
C PHE A 90 -5.43 8.80 9.79
N TYR A 91 -4.44 8.03 10.24
CA TYR A 91 -4.37 7.60 11.64
C TYR A 91 -2.94 7.30 12.09
N ASN A 92 -2.73 7.31 13.40
CA ASN A 92 -1.51 6.85 14.04
C ASN A 92 -1.80 5.45 14.60
N PRO A 93 -1.15 4.40 14.08
CA PRO A 93 -1.30 3.03 14.59
C PRO A 93 -1.01 2.91 16.09
N GLN A 94 -0.23 3.81 16.68
CA GLN A 94 0.16 3.69 18.07
C GLN A 94 -1.03 3.83 19.04
N TYR A 95 -2.04 4.65 18.73
CA TYR A 95 -3.08 5.00 19.70
C TYR A 95 -4.45 5.40 19.13
N HIS A 96 -4.62 5.53 17.80
CA HIS A 96 -5.93 5.90 17.26
C HIS A 96 -6.86 4.70 17.16
N GLU A 97 -8.02 4.82 17.80
CA GLU A 97 -9.09 3.83 17.83
C GLU A 97 -10.39 4.46 17.31
N ALA A 98 -11.21 3.69 16.60
CA ALA A 98 -12.46 4.18 16.03
C ALA A 98 -13.35 3.04 15.50
N HIS A 99 -14.65 3.20 15.65
CA HIS A 99 -15.66 2.42 14.95
C HIS A 99 -16.53 3.35 14.10
N ASN A 100 -16.42 3.26 12.77
CA ASN A 100 -17.18 4.12 11.85
C ASN A 100 -17.89 3.34 10.75
N VAL A 101 -19.02 3.87 10.29
CA VAL A 101 -19.78 3.35 9.16
C VAL A 101 -19.84 4.41 8.06
N PHE A 102 -19.39 4.05 6.86
CA PHE A 102 -19.47 4.87 5.65
C PHE A 102 -20.49 4.24 4.70
N ALA A 103 -21.71 4.78 4.67
CA ALA A 103 -22.80 4.25 3.85
C ALA A 103 -23.69 5.39 3.34
N ASP A 104 -24.22 5.24 2.12
CA ASP A 104 -25.03 6.25 1.45
C ASP A 104 -26.54 6.03 1.70
N GLY A 105 -26.94 6.03 2.98
CA GLY A 105 -28.35 5.89 3.37
C GLY A 105 -28.99 4.56 2.93
N GLU A 106 -29.97 4.64 2.03
CA GLU A 106 -30.70 3.48 1.49
C GLU A 106 -30.13 2.95 0.16
N VAL A 107 -29.00 3.47 -0.31
CA VAL A 107 -28.39 3.04 -1.56
C VAL A 107 -27.66 1.71 -1.35
N ARG A 108 -27.98 0.71 -2.18
CA ARG A 108 -27.25 -0.57 -2.20
C ARG A 108 -25.88 -0.39 -2.84
N CYS A 109 -24.82 -0.73 -2.11
CA CYS A 109 -23.48 -0.84 -2.66
C CYS A 109 -23.27 -2.15 -3.43
N LYS A 110 -22.38 -2.13 -4.43
CA LYS A 110 -21.92 -3.33 -5.15
C LYS A 110 -21.00 -4.20 -4.31
N LYS A 111 -20.27 -3.60 -3.36
CA LYS A 111 -19.30 -4.30 -2.52
C LYS A 111 -19.26 -3.69 -1.12
N ILE A 112 -19.39 -4.54 -0.11
CA ILE A 112 -19.15 -4.18 1.29
C ILE A 112 -17.68 -4.45 1.62
N ARG A 113 -17.06 -3.52 2.33
CA ARG A 113 -15.67 -3.60 2.78
C ARG A 113 -15.59 -3.38 4.28
N LEU A 114 -14.89 -4.27 4.97
CA LEU A 114 -14.56 -4.18 6.38
C LEU A 114 -13.07 -3.86 6.48
N LEU A 115 -12.75 -2.68 6.97
CA LEU A 115 -11.38 -2.21 7.12
C LEU A 115 -10.97 -2.31 8.58
N PHE A 116 -9.94 -3.10 8.86
CA PHE A 116 -9.34 -3.25 10.18
C PHE A 116 -7.97 -2.58 10.16
N LEU A 117 -7.77 -1.57 11.01
CA LEU A 117 -6.52 -0.85 11.14
C LEU A 117 -5.77 -1.37 12.38
N ALA A 118 -4.51 -1.74 12.23
CA ALA A 118 -3.73 -2.25 13.35
C ALA A 118 -3.44 -1.13 14.36
N THR A 119 -3.66 -1.42 15.64
CA THR A 119 -3.44 -0.49 16.75
C THR A 119 -2.48 -1.04 17.79
N GLY A 120 -1.69 -0.16 18.41
CA GLY A 120 -0.70 -0.48 19.44
C GLY A 120 0.76 -0.35 18.99
N GLU A 121 1.66 -0.90 19.82
CA GLU A 121 3.11 -0.88 19.60
C GLU A 121 3.56 -2.06 18.74
N ASP A 122 4.79 -1.97 18.20
CA ASP A 122 5.45 -3.07 17.50
C ASP A 122 4.59 -3.74 16.39
N ILE A 123 3.82 -2.94 15.65
CA ILE A 123 2.86 -3.38 14.61
C ILE A 123 3.40 -4.52 13.75
N ARG A 124 4.65 -4.42 13.28
CA ARG A 124 5.25 -5.45 12.41
C ARG A 124 5.53 -6.77 13.12
N ALA A 125 5.79 -6.77 14.43
CA ALA A 125 6.01 -7.97 15.23
C ALA A 125 4.68 -8.67 15.58
N HIS A 126 3.62 -7.90 15.83
CA HIS A 126 2.28 -8.38 16.16
C HIS A 126 1.40 -8.67 14.94
N ALA A 127 1.90 -8.41 13.73
CA ALA A 127 1.12 -8.49 12.50
C ALA A 127 0.37 -9.80 12.25
N ALA A 128 0.99 -10.94 12.59
CA ALA A 128 0.38 -12.25 12.45
C ALA A 128 -0.77 -12.45 13.46
N SER A 129 -0.63 -11.95 14.69
CA SER A 129 -1.67 -12.01 15.71
C SER A 129 -2.86 -11.13 15.33
N PHE A 130 -2.59 -9.91 14.84
CA PHE A 130 -3.62 -9.00 14.35
C PHE A 130 -4.43 -9.64 13.21
N HIS A 131 -3.74 -10.20 12.21
CA HIS A 131 -4.40 -10.89 11.10
C HIS A 131 -5.23 -12.10 11.55
N HIS A 132 -4.71 -12.87 12.51
CA HIS A 132 -5.43 -14.00 13.09
C HIS A 132 -6.70 -13.57 13.84
N ASN A 133 -6.66 -12.48 14.60
CA ASN A 133 -7.85 -11.93 15.26
C ASN A 133 -8.90 -11.47 14.24
N VAL A 134 -8.47 -10.86 13.12
CA VAL A 134 -9.38 -10.54 12.01
C VAL A 134 -10.04 -11.82 11.46
N GLN A 135 -9.28 -12.90 11.23
CA GLN A 135 -9.85 -14.18 10.79
C GLN A 135 -10.91 -14.72 11.77
N ARG A 136 -10.69 -14.60 13.08
CA ARG A 136 -11.66 -15.01 14.11
C ARG A 136 -12.95 -14.19 14.06
N VAL A 137 -12.84 -12.86 13.94
CA VAL A 137 -14.01 -11.98 13.73
C VAL A 137 -14.78 -12.41 12.48
N ILE A 138 -14.09 -12.65 11.37
CA ILE A 138 -14.74 -13.01 10.11
C ILE A 138 -15.45 -14.36 10.21
N ASN A 139 -14.84 -15.37 10.84
CA ASN A 139 -15.52 -16.67 11.08
C ASN A 139 -16.82 -16.48 11.86
N SER A 140 -16.75 -15.77 12.99
CA SER A 140 -17.94 -15.53 13.82
C SER A 140 -19.00 -14.69 13.10
N LEU A 141 -18.59 -13.73 12.26
CA LEU A 141 -19.51 -12.91 11.47
C LEU A 141 -20.16 -13.71 10.34
N GLN A 142 -19.43 -14.62 9.70
CA GLN A 142 -19.97 -15.54 8.70
C GLN A 142 -21.05 -16.45 9.28
N GLU A 143 -20.78 -17.07 10.43
CA GLU A 143 -21.73 -17.93 11.12
C GLU A 143 -23.00 -17.19 11.53
N LYS A 144 -22.87 -15.96 12.04
CA LYS A 144 -23.99 -15.19 12.60
C LYS A 144 -24.84 -14.47 11.56
N LEU A 145 -24.22 -13.91 10.51
CA LEU A 145 -24.89 -12.88 9.69
C LEU A 145 -24.58 -12.95 8.18
N LEU A 146 -23.47 -13.57 7.78
CA LEU A 146 -23.09 -13.68 6.36
C LEU A 146 -23.27 -15.11 5.81
N SER A 147 -24.11 -15.92 6.44
CA SER A 147 -24.43 -17.26 5.96
C SER A 147 -25.03 -17.20 4.56
N GLY A 148 -24.52 -18.04 3.65
CA GLY A 148 -24.94 -18.08 2.24
C GLY A 148 -24.36 -16.96 1.36
N GLN A 149 -23.52 -16.06 1.90
CA GLN A 149 -22.78 -15.10 1.08
C GLN A 149 -21.61 -15.77 0.34
N PRO A 150 -21.17 -15.19 -0.80
CA PRO A 150 -19.96 -15.63 -1.49
C PRO A 150 -18.73 -15.60 -0.57
N PRO A 151 -17.68 -16.39 -0.87
CA PRO A 151 -16.41 -16.36 -0.14
C PRO A 151 -15.89 -14.93 0.02
N LEU A 152 -15.38 -14.62 1.21
CA LEU A 152 -14.88 -13.29 1.49
C LEU A 152 -13.46 -13.18 0.93
N LYS A 153 -13.10 -12.02 0.42
CA LYS A 153 -11.73 -11.75 -0.02
C LYS A 153 -11.00 -10.98 1.04
N ILE A 154 -9.92 -11.55 1.58
CA ILE A 154 -9.07 -10.91 2.59
C ILE A 154 -7.80 -10.39 1.93
N ARG A 155 -7.47 -9.13 2.23
CA ARG A 155 -6.25 -8.45 1.79
C ARG A 155 -5.52 -7.88 3.00
N ASP A 156 -4.35 -8.41 3.31
CA ASP A 156 -3.46 -7.86 4.34
C ASP A 156 -2.45 -6.94 3.69
N HIS A 157 -2.42 -5.69 4.16
CA HIS A 157 -1.59 -4.62 3.64
C HIS A 157 -0.62 -4.15 4.71
N GLN A 158 0.67 -4.40 4.51
CA GLN A 158 1.72 -3.92 5.41
C GLN A 158 2.64 -2.95 4.70
N HIS A 159 3.02 -1.89 5.40
CA HIS A 159 4.03 -0.98 4.90
C HIS A 159 4.95 -0.44 5.99
N LEU A 160 6.19 -0.20 5.58
CA LEU A 160 7.22 0.48 6.36
C LEU A 160 7.58 1.76 5.64
N THR A 161 7.28 2.90 6.25
CA THR A 161 7.54 4.23 5.68
C THR A 161 8.70 4.89 6.38
N TYR A 162 9.64 5.45 5.63
CA TYR A 162 10.77 6.18 6.18
C TYR A 162 11.27 7.24 5.21
N ASP A 163 11.99 8.23 5.73
CA ASP A 163 12.71 9.18 4.91
C ASP A 163 14.08 8.60 4.54
N LEU A 164 14.37 8.50 3.24
CA LEU A 164 15.64 7.92 2.76
C LEU A 164 16.85 8.72 3.25
N PHE A 165 16.69 10.04 3.39
CA PHE A 165 17.77 10.97 3.75
C PHE A 165 17.79 11.36 5.22
N ALA A 166 17.10 10.61 6.10
CA ALA A 166 17.01 10.92 7.53
C ALA A 166 18.41 11.12 8.16
N LYS A 167 19.41 10.32 7.75
CA LYS A 167 20.79 10.45 8.19
C LYS A 167 21.42 11.80 7.83
N ALA A 168 21.16 12.32 6.64
CA ALA A 168 21.66 13.62 6.20
C ALA A 168 21.03 14.78 7.01
N LYS A 169 19.87 14.53 7.63
CA LYS A 169 19.14 15.48 8.49
C LYS A 169 19.47 15.36 9.98
N GLY A 170 20.43 14.51 10.33
CA GLY A 170 20.87 14.32 11.72
C GLY A 170 20.28 13.11 12.43
N HIS A 171 19.34 12.37 11.84
CA HIS A 171 18.82 11.13 12.40
C HIS A 171 19.77 9.96 12.07
N LYS A 172 20.80 9.77 12.91
CA LYS A 172 21.89 8.82 12.65
C LYS A 172 21.58 7.37 13.01
N GLU A 173 20.54 7.15 13.82
CA GLU A 173 20.14 5.82 14.27
C GLU A 173 19.45 5.04 13.15
N SER A 174 19.83 3.78 12.99
CA SER A 174 19.22 2.87 12.00
C SER A 174 19.24 1.44 12.50
N TYR A 175 18.29 0.65 12.02
CA TYR A 175 18.19 -0.77 12.29
C TYR A 175 18.36 -1.58 11.00
N GLY A 176 19.03 -2.73 11.11
CA GLY A 176 19.27 -3.64 9.99
C GLY A 176 18.10 -4.61 9.78
N TYR A 177 17.25 -4.34 8.80
CA TYR A 177 16.10 -5.19 8.46
C TYR A 177 16.44 -6.23 7.42
N LYS A 178 16.02 -7.47 7.66
CA LYS A 178 15.99 -8.54 6.65
C LYS A 178 14.79 -8.46 5.70
N LEU A 179 13.70 -7.83 6.16
CA LEU A 179 12.42 -7.72 5.43
C LEU A 179 11.92 -9.09 4.93
N ARG A 180 11.71 -10.04 5.85
CA ARG A 180 11.20 -11.38 5.52
C ARG A 180 9.84 -11.33 4.81
N SER A 181 9.58 -12.29 3.92
CA SER A 181 8.27 -12.51 3.28
C SER A 181 7.18 -12.78 4.33
N LEU A 182 5.93 -12.48 3.98
CA LEU A 182 4.82 -12.47 4.92
C LEU A 182 4.40 -13.90 5.29
N TYR A 183 4.17 -14.77 4.31
CA TYR A 183 3.72 -16.14 4.51
C TYR A 183 4.59 -16.94 5.50
N PRO A 184 5.93 -17.09 5.31
CA PRO A 184 6.75 -17.84 6.27
C PRO A 184 6.78 -17.19 7.65
N ARG A 185 6.67 -15.85 7.72
CA ARG A 185 6.59 -15.13 8.99
C ARG A 185 5.29 -15.46 9.73
N TYR A 186 4.16 -15.55 9.03
CA TYR A 186 2.85 -15.84 9.61
C TYR A 186 2.77 -17.30 10.07
N GLN A 187 3.24 -18.22 9.23
CA GLN A 187 3.34 -19.64 9.57
C GLN A 187 4.19 -19.87 10.83
N SER A 188 5.33 -19.19 10.97
CA SER A 188 6.18 -19.29 12.17
C SER A 188 5.53 -18.76 13.46
N ARG A 189 4.43 -18.01 13.32
CA ARG A 189 3.65 -17.41 14.41
C ARG A 189 2.29 -18.11 14.57
N GLN A 190 2.12 -19.30 14.00
CA GLN A 190 0.88 -20.09 14.04
C GLN A 190 -0.34 -19.39 13.42
N CYS A 191 -0.13 -18.35 12.62
CA CYS A 191 -1.17 -17.74 11.79
C CYS A 191 -1.24 -18.51 10.47
N HIS A 192 -2.31 -19.28 10.29
CA HIS A 192 -2.50 -20.11 9.11
C HIS A 192 -3.13 -19.29 7.98
N LEU A 193 -2.48 -19.34 6.82
CA LEU A 193 -2.97 -18.76 5.58
C LEU A 193 -3.35 -19.90 4.62
N PRO A 194 -4.35 -19.71 3.74
CA PRO A 194 -4.68 -20.70 2.73
C PRO A 194 -3.49 -21.01 1.81
N ASN A 195 -3.41 -22.25 1.31
CA ASN A 195 -2.38 -22.63 0.34
C ASN A 195 -2.44 -21.76 -0.92
N GLU A 196 -3.66 -21.51 -1.41
CA GLU A 196 -3.91 -20.59 -2.52
C GLU A 196 -3.98 -19.15 -2.02
N HIS A 197 -2.85 -18.45 -2.12
CA HIS A 197 -2.75 -17.03 -1.82
C HIS A 197 -1.80 -16.33 -2.81
N SER A 198 -1.95 -15.02 -2.92
CA SER A 198 -1.06 -14.15 -3.68
C SER A 198 -0.27 -13.28 -2.73
N GLU A 199 1.05 -13.25 -2.90
CA GLU A 199 1.92 -12.28 -2.26
C GLU A 199 2.39 -11.24 -3.29
N MET A 200 2.62 -10.01 -2.84
CA MET A 200 3.28 -9.00 -3.66
C MET A 200 4.09 -8.07 -2.78
N THR A 201 5.33 -7.80 -3.18
CA THR A 201 6.25 -6.91 -2.48
C THR A 201 6.72 -5.83 -3.45
N TYR A 202 6.68 -4.56 -3.03
CA TYR A 202 7.15 -3.45 -3.84
C TYR A 202 7.58 -2.27 -2.97
N ALA A 203 8.39 -1.39 -3.53
CA ALA A 203 8.70 -0.09 -2.98
C ALA A 203 8.01 1.01 -3.78
N GLY A 204 7.54 2.04 -3.10
CA GLY A 204 7.02 3.25 -3.73
C GLY A 204 7.65 4.49 -3.11
N PHE A 205 7.95 5.49 -3.94
CA PHE A 205 8.43 6.79 -3.51
C PHE A 205 7.86 7.88 -4.42
N SER A 206 7.97 9.13 -3.99
CA SER A 206 7.45 10.26 -4.77
C SER A 206 8.33 11.48 -4.60
N ILE A 207 8.57 12.17 -5.72
CA ILE A 207 9.40 13.38 -5.77
C ILE A 207 8.49 14.55 -6.13
N PRO A 208 8.30 15.54 -5.24
CA PRO A 208 7.51 16.73 -5.56
C PRO A 208 8.21 17.55 -6.64
N VAL A 209 7.44 18.08 -7.61
CA VAL A 209 7.96 18.97 -8.67
C VAL A 209 8.14 20.37 -8.08
N THR A 210 9.25 20.53 -7.35
CA THR A 210 9.57 21.77 -6.63
C THR A 210 10.03 22.89 -7.57
N ARG A 211 10.08 24.13 -7.05
CA ARG A 211 10.67 25.27 -7.76
C ARG A 211 12.10 24.99 -8.26
N ALA A 212 12.90 24.26 -7.51
CA ALA A 212 14.28 23.93 -7.90
C ALA A 212 14.30 23.07 -9.16
N ILE A 213 13.49 22.00 -9.21
CA ILE A 213 13.30 21.16 -10.40
C ILE A 213 12.78 22.01 -11.56
N LYS A 214 11.76 22.85 -11.32
CA LYS A 214 11.21 23.73 -12.38
C LYS A 214 12.26 24.69 -12.95
N THR A 215 13.18 25.17 -12.13
CA THR A 215 14.26 26.07 -12.55
C THR A 215 15.34 25.32 -13.34
N GLN A 216 15.76 24.15 -12.86
CA GLN A 216 16.77 23.31 -13.52
C GLN A 216 16.30 22.85 -14.92
N PHE A 217 15.04 22.44 -15.03
CA PHE A 217 14.46 21.91 -16.26
C PHE A 217 13.64 22.95 -17.03
N GLN A 218 13.85 24.25 -16.78
CA GLN A 218 13.05 25.32 -17.38
C GLN A 218 13.01 25.23 -18.92
N HIS A 219 14.12 24.87 -19.55
CA HIS A 219 14.18 24.70 -21.01
C HIS A 219 13.23 23.62 -21.52
N MET A 220 13.10 22.48 -20.84
CA MET A 220 12.17 21.40 -21.21
C MET A 220 10.71 21.71 -20.83
N LEU A 221 10.50 22.53 -19.79
CA LEU A 221 9.18 22.90 -19.31
C LEU A 221 8.53 24.04 -20.10
N ASN A 222 9.33 24.79 -20.88
CA ASN A 222 8.85 25.87 -21.74
C ASN A 222 8.52 25.41 -23.17
N GLU A 223 8.70 24.12 -23.47
CA GLU A 223 8.27 23.50 -24.73
C GLU A 223 6.74 23.48 -24.84
N GLU A 224 6.22 23.12 -26.03
CA GLU A 224 4.76 23.04 -26.27
C GLU A 224 4.05 22.09 -25.28
N ASN A 225 4.73 21.04 -24.83
CA ASN A 225 4.22 20.08 -23.86
C ASN A 225 5.34 19.51 -22.98
N TYR A 226 4.97 18.82 -21.90
CA TYR A 226 5.91 18.32 -20.88
C TYR A 226 6.54 16.96 -21.21
N THR A 227 6.35 16.42 -22.43
CA THR A 227 6.83 15.08 -22.79
C THR A 227 8.34 14.95 -22.61
N GLN A 228 9.13 15.94 -23.05
CA GLN A 228 10.59 15.88 -22.95
C GLN A 228 11.05 15.82 -21.49
N PHE A 229 10.42 16.63 -20.62
CA PHE A 229 10.69 16.62 -19.19
C PHE A 229 10.38 15.25 -18.56
N TYR A 230 9.20 14.68 -18.85
CA TYR A 230 8.82 13.37 -18.32
C TYR A 230 9.65 12.22 -18.86
N GLN A 231 9.96 12.23 -20.16
CA GLN A 231 10.82 11.23 -20.79
C GLN A 231 12.23 11.26 -20.19
N TYR A 232 12.81 12.45 -19.98
CA TYR A 232 14.13 12.58 -19.38
C TYR A 232 14.22 11.91 -18.00
N ILE A 233 13.20 12.14 -17.15
CA ILE A 233 13.13 11.55 -15.81
C ILE A 233 12.89 10.04 -15.88
N PHE A 234 12.01 9.59 -16.78
CA PHE A 234 11.78 8.17 -16.98
C PHE A 234 13.06 7.45 -17.44
N ASP A 235 13.83 8.06 -18.35
CA ASP A 235 15.09 7.49 -18.82
C ASP A 235 16.12 7.40 -17.70
N ALA A 236 16.20 8.41 -16.83
CA ALA A 236 17.05 8.36 -15.63
C ALA A 236 16.63 7.22 -14.69
N PHE A 237 15.33 7.08 -14.43
CA PHE A 237 14.78 5.98 -13.64
C PHE A 237 15.05 4.61 -14.27
N LYS A 238 14.86 4.49 -15.59
CA LYS A 238 15.12 3.26 -16.35
C LYS A 238 16.59 2.85 -16.26
N ARG A 239 17.53 3.76 -16.52
CA ARG A 239 18.98 3.50 -16.39
C ARG A 239 19.34 3.04 -14.97
N ALA A 240 18.79 3.71 -13.96
CA ALA A 240 19.04 3.37 -12.56
C ALA A 240 18.53 1.96 -12.19
N CYS A 241 17.37 1.58 -12.72
CA CYS A 241 16.80 0.24 -12.57
C CYS A 241 17.62 -0.83 -13.30
N GLU A 242 17.97 -0.61 -14.56
CA GLU A 242 18.74 -1.52 -15.40
C GLU A 242 20.10 -1.86 -14.78
N LYS A 243 20.85 -0.84 -14.33
CA LYS A 243 22.15 -0.99 -13.66
C LYS A 243 22.11 -1.88 -12.42
N ARG A 244 20.93 -2.08 -11.83
CA ARG A 244 20.72 -2.80 -10.57
C ARG A 244 19.88 -4.07 -10.76
N GLY A 245 19.55 -4.42 -12.00
CA GLY A 245 18.76 -5.61 -12.33
C GLY A 245 17.31 -5.55 -11.84
N LEU A 246 16.79 -4.35 -11.57
CA LEU A 246 15.40 -4.12 -11.16
C LEU A 246 14.53 -4.10 -12.42
N THR A 247 13.77 -5.17 -12.63
CA THR A 247 13.07 -5.40 -13.90
C THR A 247 11.61 -4.98 -13.89
N LEU A 248 11.01 -4.75 -12.71
CA LEU A 248 9.59 -4.43 -12.55
C LEU A 248 9.46 -3.04 -11.94
N GLY A 249 8.96 -2.08 -12.72
CA GLY A 249 8.84 -0.70 -12.26
C GLY A 249 7.84 0.12 -13.04
N ALA A 250 7.39 1.22 -12.44
CA ALA A 250 6.49 2.15 -13.07
C ALA A 250 6.81 3.59 -12.68
N PHE A 251 6.69 4.48 -13.66
CA PHE A 251 6.74 5.93 -13.50
C PHE A 251 5.38 6.54 -13.84
N ILE A 252 4.87 7.40 -12.95
CA ILE A 252 3.54 7.99 -13.05
C ILE A 252 3.64 9.50 -12.84
N ALA A 253 3.25 10.24 -13.87
CA ALA A 253 3.21 11.70 -13.97
C ALA A 253 1.97 12.18 -14.75
N ASN A 254 0.81 11.58 -14.47
CA ASN A 254 -0.50 11.96 -15.05
C ASN A 254 -1.51 12.48 -14.01
N GLY A 255 -1.04 12.90 -12.83
CA GLY A 255 -1.86 13.44 -11.74
C GLY A 255 -2.59 12.38 -10.89
N THR A 256 -2.56 11.11 -11.28
CA THR A 256 -3.20 10.02 -10.52
C THR A 256 -2.24 9.34 -9.53
N ARG A 257 -2.80 8.67 -8.51
CA ARG A 257 -1.98 7.96 -7.51
C ARG A 257 -1.79 6.49 -7.90
N PRO A 258 -0.60 5.90 -7.72
CA PRO A 258 -0.37 4.50 -8.04
C PRO A 258 -1.09 3.57 -7.04
N ILE A 259 -1.72 2.53 -7.58
CA ILE A 259 -2.23 1.39 -6.81
C ILE A 259 -1.74 0.09 -7.44
N VAL A 260 -0.93 -0.65 -6.70
CA VAL A 260 -0.34 -1.90 -7.19
C VAL A 260 -1.28 -3.07 -6.90
N ARG A 261 -1.46 -3.94 -7.89
CA ARG A 261 -2.21 -5.19 -7.80
C ARG A 261 -1.44 -6.31 -8.50
N ASN A 262 -1.60 -7.54 -8.02
CA ASN A 262 -1.07 -8.71 -8.71
C ASN A 262 -1.90 -8.95 -9.99
N SER A 263 -1.23 -9.20 -11.12
CA SER A 263 -1.83 -9.37 -12.45
C SER A 263 -2.85 -10.50 -12.52
N ASN A 264 -2.70 -11.54 -11.69
CA ASN A 264 -3.48 -12.77 -11.80
C ASN A 264 -4.88 -12.68 -11.17
N ILE A 265 -5.24 -11.54 -10.56
CA ILE A 265 -6.39 -11.48 -9.64
C ILE A 265 -7.39 -10.36 -9.95
N ASP A 266 -6.99 -9.28 -10.61
CA ASP A 266 -7.82 -8.08 -10.67
C ASP A 266 -7.62 -7.30 -11.97
N ASN A 267 -8.66 -7.20 -12.82
CA ASN A 267 -8.66 -6.50 -14.12
C ASN A 267 -9.45 -5.17 -14.13
N ALA A 268 -9.83 -4.61 -12.96
CA ALA A 268 -10.46 -3.28 -12.92
C ALA A 268 -9.60 -2.20 -13.61
N GLN A 269 -10.21 -1.33 -14.42
CA GLN A 269 -9.55 -0.25 -15.15
C GLN A 269 -9.09 0.89 -14.21
N SER A 270 -8.01 1.59 -14.60
CA SER A 270 -7.60 2.87 -13.99
C SER A 270 -8.74 3.89 -14.05
N ASN A 271 -8.71 4.89 -13.18
CA ASN A 271 -9.71 5.97 -13.16
C ASN A 271 -9.04 7.34 -12.98
N SER A 272 -9.85 8.39 -12.90
CA SER A 272 -9.37 9.78 -12.78
C SER A 272 -8.57 10.07 -11.50
N GLU A 273 -8.63 9.22 -10.47
CA GLU A 273 -7.92 9.40 -9.20
C GLU A 273 -6.74 8.41 -9.04
N LEU A 274 -6.80 7.24 -9.70
CA LEU A 274 -5.89 6.12 -9.48
C LEU A 274 -5.33 5.52 -10.77
N GLN A 275 -3.99 5.41 -10.83
CA GLN A 275 -3.28 4.58 -11.78
C GLN A 275 -3.13 3.18 -11.23
N LYS A 276 -3.84 2.22 -11.80
CA LYS A 276 -3.60 0.82 -11.48
C LYS A 276 -2.33 0.33 -12.15
N LEU A 277 -1.51 -0.37 -11.38
CA LEU A 277 -0.28 -1.00 -11.83
C LEU A 277 -0.39 -2.51 -11.59
N THR A 278 -0.02 -3.28 -12.60
CA THR A 278 0.06 -4.73 -12.54
C THR A 278 1.43 -5.17 -13.01
N PHE A 279 2.02 -6.11 -12.28
CA PHE A 279 3.30 -6.71 -12.64
C PHE A 279 3.15 -8.22 -12.59
N ASP A 280 3.60 -8.89 -13.64
CA ASP A 280 3.89 -10.31 -13.56
C ASP A 280 5.23 -10.50 -12.85
N CYS A 281 5.21 -11.09 -11.65
CA CYS A 281 6.41 -11.27 -10.84
C CYS A 281 7.23 -12.51 -11.25
N SER A 282 6.65 -13.38 -12.09
CA SER A 282 7.23 -14.66 -12.49
C SER A 282 7.98 -14.61 -13.82
N THR A 283 7.67 -13.63 -14.67
CA THR A 283 8.33 -13.45 -15.96
C THR A 283 9.73 -12.84 -15.81
N GLU A 284 10.65 -13.28 -16.67
CA GLU A 284 11.98 -12.67 -16.82
C GLU A 284 11.94 -11.39 -17.67
N GLN A 285 10.81 -11.08 -18.32
CA GLN A 285 10.65 -9.89 -19.13
C GLN A 285 10.69 -8.61 -18.29
N VAL A 286 11.45 -7.63 -18.76
CA VAL A 286 11.50 -6.29 -18.18
C VAL A 286 10.17 -5.58 -18.38
N GLN A 287 9.52 -5.22 -17.29
CA GLN A 287 8.25 -4.48 -17.23
C GLN A 287 8.46 -3.11 -16.60
N LEU A 288 9.03 -2.18 -17.38
CA LEU A 288 9.15 -0.78 -17.00
C LEU A 288 8.04 0.03 -17.69
N GLN A 289 7.04 0.42 -16.91
CA GLN A 289 5.84 1.10 -17.37
C GLN A 289 5.97 2.62 -17.19
N GLN A 290 5.35 3.38 -18.08
CA GLN A 290 5.32 4.84 -17.99
C GLN A 290 3.89 5.36 -18.23
N TYR A 291 3.46 6.32 -17.43
CA TYR A 291 2.15 6.95 -17.52
C TYR A 291 2.29 8.45 -17.27
N TRP A 292 2.12 9.29 -18.29
CA TRP A 292 2.11 10.75 -18.09
C TRP A 292 1.04 11.42 -18.94
N ASP A 293 0.67 12.63 -18.53
CA ASP A 293 -0.13 13.55 -19.34
C ASP A 293 0.79 14.66 -19.85
N ALA A 294 1.05 14.70 -21.15
CA ALA A 294 1.94 15.68 -21.76
C ALA A 294 1.44 17.13 -21.59
N ASN A 295 0.15 17.34 -21.38
CA ASN A 295 -0.45 18.68 -21.33
C ASN A 295 -0.51 19.26 -19.92
N GLN A 296 -0.21 18.46 -18.89
CA GLN A 296 -0.30 18.90 -17.49
C GLN A 296 1.00 18.66 -16.75
N LEU A 297 1.52 19.72 -16.11
CA LEU A 297 2.60 19.60 -15.14
C LEU A 297 2.03 19.10 -13.81
N VAL A 298 2.49 17.94 -13.35
CA VAL A 298 2.05 17.36 -12.07
C VAL A 298 2.74 18.00 -10.87
N ASP A 299 2.09 17.94 -9.71
CA ASP A 299 2.69 18.39 -8.45
C ASP A 299 3.73 17.41 -7.90
N ALA A 300 3.59 16.12 -8.23
CA ALA A 300 4.49 15.07 -7.78
C ALA A 300 4.65 13.97 -8.83
N LEU A 301 5.88 13.50 -8.93
CA LEU A 301 6.28 12.35 -9.73
C LEU A 301 6.22 11.12 -8.84
N HIS A 302 5.51 10.08 -9.26
CA HIS A 302 5.36 8.85 -8.51
C HIS A 302 6.15 7.72 -9.16
N PHE A 303 6.81 6.92 -8.33
CA PHE A 303 7.62 5.79 -8.76
C PHE A 303 7.26 4.56 -7.95
N VAL A 304 7.21 3.41 -8.63
CA VAL A 304 7.00 2.09 -8.04
C VAL A 304 8.05 1.14 -8.58
N ILE A 305 8.63 0.32 -7.71
CA ILE A 305 9.52 -0.77 -8.09
C ILE A 305 9.02 -2.03 -7.40
N ALA A 306 8.60 -3.03 -8.16
CA ALA A 306 8.12 -4.31 -7.63
C ALA A 306 9.25 -5.33 -7.55
N ALA A 307 9.17 -6.23 -6.58
CA ALA A 307 10.09 -7.35 -6.45
C ALA A 307 9.62 -8.49 -7.38
N ALA A 308 10.53 -9.02 -8.20
CA ALA A 308 10.29 -10.25 -8.96
C ALA A 308 10.52 -11.49 -8.07
N ASP A 309 10.16 -12.68 -8.54
CA ASP A 309 10.34 -13.92 -7.77
C ASP A 309 11.82 -14.17 -7.43
N LYS A 310 12.75 -13.79 -8.31
CA LYS A 310 14.20 -13.84 -8.06
C LYS A 310 14.67 -12.99 -6.86
N ASP A 311 13.90 -11.96 -6.50
CA ASP A 311 14.19 -11.06 -5.38
C ASP A 311 13.72 -11.62 -4.03
N LYS A 312 12.88 -12.67 -4.07
CA LYS A 312 12.45 -13.43 -2.90
C LYS A 312 13.55 -14.42 -2.51
N HIS A 313 14.50 -13.95 -1.70
CA HIS A 313 15.48 -14.81 -1.06
C HIS A 313 14.96 -15.35 0.27
N ASP A 314 15.42 -16.53 0.70
CA ASP A 314 15.07 -17.15 1.99
C ASP A 314 15.28 -16.22 3.19
N ILE A 315 16.26 -15.32 3.07
CA ILE A 315 16.63 -14.37 4.13
C ILE A 315 15.70 -13.14 4.13
N GLY A 316 14.99 -12.86 3.04
CA GLY A 316 14.07 -11.73 2.85
C GLY A 316 14.50 -10.72 1.78
N TYR A 317 13.80 -9.58 1.72
CA TYR A 317 13.94 -8.55 0.67
C TYR A 317 15.02 -7.50 0.94
N GLY A 318 15.96 -7.73 1.86
CA GLY A 318 17.02 -6.77 2.17
C GLY A 318 17.91 -6.40 0.97
N LYS A 319 18.31 -7.39 0.15
CA LYS A 319 19.10 -7.16 -1.08
C LYS A 319 18.33 -6.32 -2.09
N PHE A 320 17.06 -6.68 -2.34
CA PHE A 320 16.16 -5.92 -3.19
C PHE A 320 16.05 -4.46 -2.75
N MET A 321 15.80 -4.22 -1.46
CA MET A 321 15.67 -2.86 -0.94
C MET A 321 16.98 -2.06 -1.00
N ASN A 322 18.14 -2.69 -0.86
CA ASN A 322 19.43 -2.02 -1.08
C ASN A 322 19.57 -1.54 -2.54
N GLN A 323 19.15 -2.37 -3.51
CA GLN A 323 19.13 -1.98 -4.92
C GLN A 323 18.13 -0.85 -5.18
N VAL A 324 16.92 -0.94 -4.62
CA VAL A 324 15.92 0.12 -4.70
C VAL A 324 16.46 1.44 -4.13
N GLN A 325 17.03 1.46 -2.93
CA GLN A 325 17.58 2.68 -2.33
C GLN A 325 18.70 3.28 -3.18
N SER A 326 19.56 2.43 -3.76
CA SER A 326 20.62 2.88 -4.64
C SER A 326 20.08 3.46 -5.96
N ALA A 327 19.00 2.89 -6.52
CA ALA A 327 18.33 3.42 -7.70
C ALA A 327 17.70 4.78 -7.42
N ILE A 328 17.06 4.92 -6.25
CA ILE A 328 16.45 6.18 -5.80
C ILE A 328 17.51 7.27 -5.69
N ASN A 329 18.66 6.98 -5.06
CA ASN A 329 19.75 7.96 -4.94
C ASN A 329 20.20 8.47 -6.31
N GLU A 330 20.40 7.58 -7.28
CA GLU A 330 20.83 7.96 -8.64
C GLU A 330 19.80 8.86 -9.34
N VAL A 331 18.50 8.56 -9.20
CA VAL A 331 17.43 9.41 -9.75
C VAL A 331 17.38 10.77 -9.04
N THR A 332 17.56 10.80 -7.72
CA THR A 332 17.52 12.05 -6.96
C THR A 332 18.73 12.94 -7.21
N ASP A 333 19.89 12.35 -7.50
CA ASP A 333 21.10 13.09 -7.86
C ASP A 333 20.93 13.81 -9.21
N GLU A 334 20.33 13.15 -10.20
CA GLU A 334 19.98 13.74 -11.51
C GLU A 334 19.00 14.93 -11.37
N LEU A 335 18.11 14.87 -10.37
CA LEU A 335 17.13 15.91 -10.06
C LEU A 335 17.63 16.99 -9.10
N ALA A 336 18.94 16.99 -8.77
CA ALA A 336 19.57 17.91 -7.83
C ALA A 336 18.81 18.00 -6.48
N PHE A 337 18.26 16.87 -6.02
CA PHE A 337 17.50 16.81 -4.78
C PHE A 337 18.40 17.16 -3.59
N ASN A 338 17.92 18.03 -2.69
CA ASN A 338 18.67 18.41 -1.50
C ASN A 338 18.34 17.48 -0.32
N PRO A 339 19.22 16.52 0.03
CA PRO A 339 18.94 15.53 1.06
C PRO A 339 18.84 16.11 2.47
N THR A 340 19.36 17.32 2.70
CA THR A 340 19.31 17.98 4.03
C THR A 340 18.04 18.79 4.26
N ARG A 341 17.35 19.20 3.18
CA ARG A 341 16.18 20.10 3.25
C ARG A 341 14.89 19.47 2.74
N GLN A 342 14.96 18.41 1.95
CA GLN A 342 13.80 17.81 1.31
C GLN A 342 13.56 16.40 1.84
N ASP A 343 12.30 16.09 2.17
CA ASP A 343 11.85 14.76 2.58
C ASP A 343 11.62 13.87 1.37
N LEU A 344 12.26 12.70 1.36
CA LEU A 344 11.99 11.67 0.37
C LEU A 344 11.43 10.44 1.07
N ARG A 345 10.10 10.40 1.17
CA ARG A 345 9.38 9.28 1.78
C ARG A 345 9.42 8.06 0.87
N VAL A 346 10.11 7.02 1.32
CA VAL A 346 10.11 5.69 0.72
C VAL A 346 9.18 4.81 1.54
N ARG A 347 8.36 4.01 0.84
CA ARG A 347 7.45 3.04 1.45
C ARG A 347 7.75 1.66 0.89
N PHE A 348 8.14 0.75 1.77
CA PHE A 348 8.24 -0.67 1.44
C PHE A 348 6.91 -1.33 1.79
N TYR A 349 6.27 -1.94 0.80
CA TYR A 349 4.99 -2.60 0.93
C TYR A 349 5.10 -4.10 0.79
N GLN A 350 4.31 -4.82 1.58
CA GLN A 350 4.07 -6.24 1.42
C GLN A 350 2.57 -6.50 1.53
N HIS A 351 2.05 -7.29 0.60
CA HIS A 351 0.63 -7.58 0.47
C HIS A 351 0.42 -9.08 0.44
N ILE A 352 -0.59 -9.55 1.16
CA ILE A 352 -1.16 -10.89 0.98
C ILE A 352 -2.61 -10.72 0.55
N ASN A 353 -3.06 -11.54 -0.39
CA ASN A 353 -4.46 -11.63 -0.78
C ASN A 353 -4.89 -13.08 -1.00
N TYR A 354 -6.05 -13.46 -0.47
CA TYR A 354 -6.63 -14.79 -0.66
C TYR A 354 -8.16 -14.77 -0.54
N GLN A 355 -8.80 -15.85 -0.98
CA GLN A 355 -10.22 -16.13 -0.72
C GLN A 355 -10.33 -16.86 0.62
N TYR A 356 -11.27 -16.43 1.46
CA TYR A 356 -11.50 -16.92 2.81
C TYR A 356 -12.86 -17.58 2.94
#